data_AF-A0A973IZK9-F1
#
_entry.id   AF-A0A973IZK9-F1
#
_cell.length_a   1.000
_cell.length_b   1.000
_cell.length_c   1.000
_cell.angle_alpha   90.00
_cell.angle_beta   90.00
_cell.angle_gamma   90.00
#
_symmetry.space_group_name_H-M   'P 1'
#
loop_
_entity.id
_entity.type
_entity.pdbx_description
1 polymer ?
#
loop_
_entity_poly.entity_id
_entity_poly.type
_entity_poly.pdbx_seq_one_letter_code
_entity_poly.pdbx_strand_id
1 'polypeptide(L)'
;YDGSNPKTTVNLNRNIGNFRFVPLISQDLHLICELNIVMLRPEPPGLLITQGGDIDNRLKTLFDALRVPKNIGELPKEAAVAPDEEPFYCLLEDDNLITSISVRTDRLLTSSGNDSEVHLDIQVETRSTKMFTTSSKYTGERMTGGYILN
;
A
#
# COMPACT_ATOMS: atom_id res chain seq x y z
N TYR A 1 13.88 -22.34 -34.01
CA TYR A 1 13.92 -21.34 -32.93
C TYR A 1 12.54 -20.72 -32.83
N ASP A 2 11.74 -21.26 -31.91
CA ASP A 2 10.39 -20.79 -31.56
C ASP A 2 10.54 -19.56 -30.66
N GLY A 3 9.97 -18.44 -31.10
CA GLY A 3 10.06 -17.13 -30.47
C GLY A 3 8.97 -16.83 -29.44
N SER A 4 8.47 -17.83 -28.72
CA SER A 4 7.59 -17.59 -27.58
C SER A 4 8.39 -17.16 -26.35
N ASN A 5 8.57 -15.85 -26.16
CA ASN A 5 8.91 -15.33 -24.84
C ASN A 5 7.74 -15.71 -23.92
N PRO A 6 7.91 -16.52 -22.86
CA PRO A 6 6.80 -16.85 -21.98
C PRO A 6 6.28 -15.54 -21.39
N LYS A 7 5.03 -15.18 -21.71
CA LYS A 7 4.32 -14.13 -20.96
C LYS A 7 4.27 -14.65 -19.52
N THR A 8 5.13 -14.13 -18.67
CA THR A 8 5.10 -14.43 -17.24
C THR A 8 3.81 -13.81 -16.70
N THR A 9 2.75 -14.59 -16.64
CA THR A 9 1.51 -14.20 -15.97
C THR A 9 1.79 -14.18 -14.47
N VAL A 10 1.84 -12.99 -13.88
CA VAL A 10 2.00 -12.81 -12.45
C VAL A 10 0.64 -13.02 -11.76
N ASN A 11 0.59 -13.89 -10.76
CA ASN A 11 -0.63 -14.14 -9.97
C ASN A 11 -0.56 -13.40 -8.63
N LEU A 12 -1.36 -12.34 -8.51
CA LEU A 12 -1.38 -11.49 -7.32
C LEU A 12 -2.40 -11.93 -6.26
N ASN A 13 -3.20 -12.96 -6.52
CA ASN A 13 -4.23 -13.35 -5.56
C ASN A 13 -3.59 -13.94 -4.30
N ARG A 14 -4.12 -13.55 -3.14
CA ARG A 14 -3.81 -14.10 -1.81
C ARG A 14 -5.12 -14.57 -1.18
N ASN A 15 -5.31 -15.88 -1.11
CA ASN A 15 -6.53 -16.47 -0.56
C ASN A 15 -6.38 -16.68 0.94
N ILE A 16 -7.21 -16.01 1.75
CA ILE A 16 -7.24 -16.16 3.21
C ILE A 16 -8.66 -16.47 3.63
N GLY A 17 -8.90 -17.72 4.07
CA GLY A 17 -10.26 -18.21 4.29
C GLY A 17 -11.06 -18.15 2.98
N ASN A 18 -12.18 -17.43 3.00
CA ASN A 18 -13.05 -17.24 1.84
C ASN A 18 -12.77 -15.95 1.05
N PHE A 19 -11.79 -15.15 1.48
CA PHE A 19 -11.48 -13.86 0.86
C PHE A 19 -10.36 -14.01 -0.17
N ARG A 20 -10.50 -13.32 -1.29
CA ARG A 20 -9.45 -13.15 -2.29
C ARG A 20 -8.89 -11.74 -2.22
N PHE A 21 -7.71 -11.61 -1.62
CA PHE A 21 -6.99 -10.35 -1.52
C PHE A 21 -6.07 -10.14 -2.73
N VAL A 22 -5.93 -8.89 -3.17
CA VAL A 22 -5.00 -8.48 -4.23
C VAL A 22 -4.19 -7.27 -3.76
N PRO A 23 -2.88 -7.42 -3.49
CA PRO A 23 -2.02 -6.31 -3.10
C PRO A 23 -1.61 -5.46 -4.31
N LEU A 24 -1.62 -4.14 -4.14
CA LEU A 24 -1.16 -3.18 -5.15
C LEU A 24 0.37 -3.05 -5.17
N ILE A 25 1.00 -3.17 -4.01
CA ILE A 25 2.46 -3.19 -3.84
C ILE A 25 2.84 -4.58 -3.32
N SER A 26 3.59 -5.33 -4.14
CA SER A 26 3.93 -6.73 -3.88
C SER A 26 5.33 -7.07 -4.38
N GLN A 27 5.90 -8.14 -3.82
CA GLN A 27 7.20 -8.67 -4.26
C GLN A 27 7.12 -9.18 -5.71
N ASP A 28 5.98 -9.78 -6.06
CA ASP A 28 5.65 -10.26 -7.40
C ASP A 28 5.69 -9.16 -8.46
N LEU A 29 5.27 -7.94 -8.10
CA LEU A 29 5.36 -6.75 -8.95
C LEU A 29 6.72 -6.04 -8.88
N HIS A 30 7.61 -6.50 -8.02
CA HIS A 30 8.89 -5.86 -7.73
C HIS A 30 8.71 -4.40 -7.32
N LEU A 31 7.70 -4.13 -6.48
CA LEU A 31 7.40 -2.81 -5.96
C LEU A 31 7.72 -2.72 -4.47
N ILE A 32 8.27 -1.58 -4.10
CA ILE A 32 8.39 -1.10 -2.72
C ILE A 32 7.74 0.29 -2.64
N CYS A 33 7.47 0.77 -1.44
CA CYS A 33 6.91 2.10 -1.27
C CYS A 33 7.53 2.92 -0.13
N GLU A 34 7.23 4.21 -0.18
CA GLU A 34 7.40 5.15 0.92
C GLU A 34 6.01 5.69 1.29
N LEU A 35 5.75 5.82 2.60
CA LEU A 35 4.49 6.33 3.13
C LEU A 35 4.73 7.68 3.81
N ASN A 36 4.02 8.71 3.34
CA ASN A 36 3.95 10.01 3.99
C ASN A 36 2.54 10.19 4.56
N ILE A 37 2.44 10.25 5.88
CA ILE A 37 1.18 10.23 6.62
C ILE A 37 1.00 11.55 7.37
N VAL A 38 -0.11 12.24 7.10
CA VAL A 38 -0.59 13.35 7.94
C VAL A 38 -1.75 12.86 8.78
N MET A 39 -1.55 12.81 10.10
CA MET A 39 -2.56 12.40 11.07
C MET A 39 -3.15 13.64 11.76
N LEU A 40 -4.38 13.99 11.38
CA LEU A 40 -5.13 15.07 12.02
C LEU A 40 -5.95 14.50 13.17
N ARG A 41 -5.78 15.07 14.36
CA ARG A 41 -6.42 14.59 15.59
C ARG A 41 -7.20 15.70 16.31
N PRO A 42 -8.26 15.38 17.05
CA PRO A 42 -9.10 16.38 17.69
C PRO A 42 -8.39 17.08 18.87
N GLU A 43 -7.41 16.43 19.51
CA GLU A 43 -6.74 16.95 20.70
C GLU A 43 -5.87 18.19 20.39
N PRO A 44 -5.73 19.11 21.36
CA PRO A 44 -4.88 20.28 21.18
C PRO A 44 -3.39 19.90 21.02
N PRO A 45 -2.60 20.72 20.30
CA PRO A 45 -1.16 20.52 20.14
C PRO A 45 -0.44 20.39 21.50
N GLY A 46 0.52 19.47 21.60
CA GLY A 46 1.35 19.27 22.81
C GLY A 46 0.90 18.14 23.75
N LEU A 47 -0.29 17.54 23.54
CA LEU A 47 -0.78 16.39 24.32
C LEU A 47 -0.55 15.04 23.62
N LEU A 48 0.43 14.98 22.70
CA LEU A 48 0.73 13.82 21.86
C LEU A 48 0.90 12.50 22.65
N ILE A 49 1.46 12.57 23.86
CA ILE A 49 1.87 11.39 24.65
C ILE A 49 0.81 10.97 25.69
N THR A 50 -0.08 11.88 26.13
CA THR A 50 -0.83 11.68 27.38
C THR A 50 -2.29 11.26 27.24
N GLN A 51 -2.95 11.45 26.09
CA GLN A 51 -4.41 11.23 25.99
C GLN A 51 -4.93 10.51 24.72
N GLY A 52 -4.23 10.56 23.58
CA GLY A 52 -4.75 10.05 22.29
C GLY A 52 -4.30 8.63 21.88
N GLY A 53 -3.65 7.89 22.79
CA GLY A 53 -2.96 6.63 22.50
C GLY A 53 -1.55 6.84 21.92
N ASP A 54 -0.71 5.82 22.04
CA ASP A 54 0.65 5.84 21.50
C ASP A 54 0.61 5.86 19.96
N ILE A 55 1.31 6.80 19.34
CA ILE A 55 1.41 6.91 17.87
C ILE A 55 1.91 5.59 17.29
N ASP A 56 2.85 4.93 17.95
CA ASP A 56 3.39 3.64 17.50
C ASP A 56 2.31 2.57 17.38
N ASN A 57 1.46 2.43 18.41
CA ASN A 57 0.34 1.48 18.40
C ASN A 57 -0.66 1.79 17.28
N ARG A 58 -0.93 3.07 17.02
CA ARG A 58 -1.85 3.49 15.95
C ARG A 58 -1.27 3.20 14.56
N LEU A 59 0.03 3.43 14.37
CA LEU A 59 0.72 3.10 13.13
C LEU A 59 0.74 1.60 12.89
N LYS A 60 1.00 0.80 13.93
CA LYS A 60 0.94 -0.65 13.84
C LYS A 60 -0.42 -1.14 13.34
N THR A 61 -1.51 -0.66 13.95
CA THR A 61 -2.88 -1.00 13.51
C THR A 61 -3.17 -0.51 12.09
N LEU A 62 -2.69 0.69 11.72
CA LEU A 62 -2.83 1.20 10.36
C LEU A 62 -2.14 0.29 9.34
N PHE A 63 -0.90 -0.13 9.61
CA PHE A 63 -0.16 -1.02 8.70
C PHE A 63 -0.84 -2.39 8.58
N ASP A 64 -1.27 -2.97 9.69
CA ASP A 64 -2.07 -4.19 9.70
C ASP A 64 -3.34 -4.07 8.83
N ALA A 65 -3.97 -2.89 8.79
CA ALA A 65 -5.16 -2.62 7.97
C ALA A 65 -4.85 -2.34 6.48
N LEU A 66 -3.63 -1.87 6.15
CA LEU A 66 -3.23 -1.57 4.77
C LEU A 66 -2.66 -2.80 4.04
N ARG A 67 -2.22 -3.83 4.78
CA ARG A 67 -1.64 -5.05 4.20
C ARG A 67 -2.64 -6.18 4.05
N VAL A 68 -2.27 -7.19 3.27
CA VAL A 68 -2.96 -8.47 3.23
C VAL A 68 -2.88 -9.14 4.63
N PRO A 69 -3.98 -9.68 5.17
CA PRO A 69 -3.97 -10.47 6.39
C PRO A 69 -3.06 -11.69 6.27
N LYS A 70 -2.25 -11.99 7.29
CA LYS A 70 -1.30 -13.13 7.26
C LYS A 70 -1.99 -14.46 7.52
N ASN A 71 -3.13 -14.44 8.18
CA ASN A 71 -3.91 -15.62 8.53
C ASN A 71 -5.36 -15.24 8.81
N ILE A 72 -6.24 -16.24 8.86
CA ILE A 72 -7.68 -16.05 9.11
C ILE A 72 -7.98 -15.42 10.47
N GLY A 73 -7.08 -15.53 11.45
CA GLY A 73 -7.25 -14.95 12.79
C GLY A 73 -7.08 -13.43 12.84
N GLU A 74 -6.50 -12.83 11.79
CA GLU A 74 -6.44 -11.37 11.62
C GLU A 74 -7.73 -10.80 11.03
N LEU A 75 -8.63 -11.65 10.51
CA LEU A 75 -9.94 -11.23 10.04
C LEU A 75 -10.93 -11.10 11.20
N PRO A 76 -11.87 -10.14 11.14
CA PRO A 76 -13.01 -10.12 12.06
C PRO A 76 -13.76 -11.46 12.02
N LYS A 77 -14.20 -11.95 13.18
CA LYS A 77 -14.87 -13.27 13.30
C LYS A 77 -16.12 -13.42 12.41
N GLU A 78 -16.78 -12.31 12.14
CA GLU A 78 -18.02 -12.24 11.35
C GLU A 78 -17.79 -11.61 9.97
N ALA A 79 -16.52 -11.53 9.53
CA ALA A 79 -16.20 -11.01 8.22
C ALA A 79 -16.82 -11.89 7.12
N ALA A 80 -17.60 -11.26 6.24
CA ALA A 80 -18.14 -11.86 5.04
C ALA A 80 -17.70 -11.03 3.83
N VAL A 81 -17.43 -11.70 2.71
CA VAL A 81 -17.05 -11.02 1.46
C VAL A 81 -18.27 -10.26 0.94
N ALA A 82 -18.17 -8.93 0.87
CA ALA A 82 -19.18 -8.12 0.17
C ALA A 82 -19.01 -8.25 -1.36
N PRO A 83 -20.07 -8.08 -2.17
CA PRO A 83 -19.97 -8.21 -3.63
C PRO A 83 -18.97 -7.24 -4.29
N ASP A 84 -18.75 -6.07 -3.69
CA ASP A 84 -17.79 -5.05 -4.09
C ASP A 84 -16.37 -5.28 -3.53
N GLU A 85 -16.19 -6.29 -2.69
CA GLU A 85 -14.94 -6.68 -2.05
C GLU A 85 -14.32 -7.95 -2.67
N GLU A 86 -14.70 -8.31 -3.91
CA GLU A 86 -14.23 -9.53 -4.59
C GLU A 86 -13.61 -9.20 -5.97
N PRO A 87 -12.29 -8.94 -6.03
CA PRO A 87 -11.31 -9.10 -4.96
C PRO A 87 -11.24 -7.90 -4.01
N PHE A 88 -10.74 -8.17 -2.80
CA PHE A 88 -10.44 -7.14 -1.82
C PHE A 88 -9.05 -6.58 -2.12
N TYR A 89 -8.96 -5.29 -2.46
CA TYR A 89 -7.67 -4.67 -2.76
C TYR A 89 -6.98 -4.17 -1.48
N CYS A 90 -5.76 -4.65 -1.25
CA CYS A 90 -4.89 -4.15 -0.19
C CYS A 90 -3.82 -3.26 -0.78
N LEU A 91 -3.37 -2.24 -0.04
CA LEU A 91 -2.25 -1.42 -0.50
C LEU A 91 -0.97 -2.26 -0.58
N LEU A 92 -0.70 -3.04 0.46
CA LEU A 92 0.55 -3.78 0.65
C LEU A 92 0.30 -5.28 0.68
N GLU A 93 1.24 -6.06 0.15
CA GLU A 93 1.34 -7.49 0.44
C GLU A 93 1.83 -7.72 1.87
N ASP A 94 2.88 -7.01 2.28
CA ASP A 94 3.51 -7.10 3.60
C ASP A 94 4.17 -5.76 3.95
N ASP A 95 4.21 -5.41 5.24
CA ASP A 95 4.77 -4.15 5.74
C ASP A 95 6.27 -4.01 5.44
N ASN A 96 6.99 -5.12 5.23
CA ASN A 96 8.40 -5.12 4.85
C ASN A 96 8.67 -4.47 3.48
N LEU A 97 7.63 -4.20 2.68
CA LEU A 97 7.73 -3.46 1.41
C LEU A 97 7.77 -1.94 1.60
N ILE A 98 7.55 -1.46 2.82
CA ILE A 98 7.70 -0.06 3.18
C ILE A 98 9.17 0.22 3.48
N THR A 99 9.76 1.16 2.72
CA THR A 99 11.18 1.52 2.83
C THR A 99 11.42 2.84 3.54
N SER A 100 10.38 3.68 3.65
CA SER A 100 10.42 4.95 4.38
C SER A 100 9.04 5.27 4.90
N ILE A 101 8.98 5.78 6.14
CA ILE A 101 7.75 6.23 6.79
C ILE A 101 8.03 7.62 7.36
N SER A 102 7.21 8.59 6.94
CA SER A 102 7.16 9.93 7.51
C SER A 102 5.79 10.16 8.10
N VAL A 103 5.73 10.54 9.38
CA VAL A 103 4.46 10.81 10.07
C VAL A 103 4.50 12.22 10.63
N ARG A 104 3.51 13.02 10.23
CA ARG A 104 3.27 14.35 10.78
C ARG A 104 1.90 14.37 11.44
N THR A 105 1.85 14.84 12.68
CA THR A 105 0.58 15.03 13.39
C THR A 105 0.18 16.49 13.37
N ASP A 106 -1.09 16.78 13.16
CA ASP A 106 -1.66 18.12 13.28
C ASP A 106 -3.06 18.05 13.90
N ARG A 107 -3.72 19.20 14.08
CA ARG A 107 -5.05 19.29 14.65
C ARG A 107 -6.12 19.16 13.56
N LEU A 108 -7.13 18.34 13.83
CA LEU A 108 -8.36 18.32 13.06
C LEU A 108 -9.17 19.58 13.38
N LEU A 109 -9.37 20.44 12.36
CA LEU A 109 -10.01 21.75 12.53
C LEU A 109 -11.54 21.67 12.64
N THR A 110 -12.13 20.54 12.23
CA THR A 110 -13.57 20.28 12.25
C THR A 110 -13.87 19.14 13.20
N SER A 111 -14.66 19.40 14.24
CA SER A 111 -15.15 18.36 15.16
C SER A 111 -16.18 17.50 14.44
N SER A 112 -15.91 16.20 14.30
CA SER A 112 -16.87 15.21 13.84
C SER A 112 -17.85 14.76 14.93
N GLY A 113 -17.71 15.26 16.15
CA GLY A 113 -18.52 14.86 17.31
C GLY A 113 -18.02 13.58 18.00
N ASN A 114 -16.94 12.98 17.49
CA ASN A 114 -16.26 11.84 18.09
C ASN A 114 -14.80 12.22 18.42
N ASP A 115 -14.50 12.34 19.71
CA ASP A 115 -13.18 12.74 20.20
C ASP A 115 -12.08 11.69 19.97
N SER A 116 -12.43 10.50 19.44
CA SER A 116 -11.47 9.46 19.06
C SER A 116 -11.21 9.36 17.55
N GLU A 117 -11.99 10.09 16.75
CA GLU A 117 -11.85 10.06 15.31
C GLU A 117 -10.59 10.79 14.86
N VAL A 118 -9.86 10.19 13.94
CA VAL A 118 -8.69 10.80 13.32
C VAL A 118 -8.85 10.78 11.82
N HIS A 119 -8.35 11.82 11.17
CA HIS A 119 -8.24 11.86 9.73
C HIS A 119 -6.81 11.56 9.32
N LEU A 120 -6.65 10.63 8.38
CA LEU A 120 -5.36 10.26 7.82
C LEU A 120 -5.34 10.66 6.35
N ASP A 121 -4.40 11.54 6.00
CA ASP A 121 -3.99 11.73 4.61
C ASP A 121 -2.73 10.89 4.38
N ILE A 122 -2.81 9.94 3.45
CA ILE A 122 -1.75 8.95 3.20
C ILE A 122 -1.32 9.10 1.74
N GLN A 123 -0.14 9.68 1.56
CA GLN A 123 0.52 9.71 0.27
C GLN A 123 1.45 8.51 0.13
N VAL A 124 1.31 7.78 -0.99
CA VAL A 124 2.09 6.59 -1.31
C VAL A 124 2.98 6.88 -2.52
N GLU A 125 4.29 6.74 -2.36
CA GLU A 125 5.25 6.77 -3.47
C GLU A 125 5.76 5.36 -3.73
N THR A 126 5.67 4.88 -4.97
CA THR A 126 6.13 3.53 -5.34
C THR A 126 7.43 3.57 -6.13
N ARG A 127 8.28 2.56 -5.92
CA ARG A 127 9.52 2.37 -6.68
C ARG A 127 9.67 0.92 -7.10
N SER A 128 10.19 0.71 -8.31
CA SER A 128 10.50 -0.64 -8.78
C SER A 128 11.88 -1.08 -8.30
N THR A 129 11.96 -2.29 -7.74
CA THR A 129 13.22 -2.92 -7.31
C THR A 129 13.91 -3.70 -8.43
N LYS A 130 13.24 -3.86 -9.59
CA LYS A 130 13.87 -4.40 -10.80
C LYS A 130 13.89 -3.36 -11.91
N MET A 131 15.09 -3.14 -12.45
CA MET A 131 15.25 -2.40 -13.68
C MET A 131 14.74 -3.24 -14.85
N PHE A 132 13.61 -2.86 -15.43
CA PHE A 132 13.21 -3.37 -16.73
C PHE A 132 14.15 -2.78 -17.77
N THR A 133 15.20 -3.52 -18.10
CA THR A 133 16.09 -3.12 -19.21
C THR A 133 15.35 -3.40 -20.51
N THR A 134 14.81 -2.37 -21.16
CA THR A 134 14.43 -2.48 -22.56
C THR A 134 15.71 -2.69 -23.36
N SER A 135 15.98 -3.94 -23.73
CA SER A 135 16.99 -4.28 -24.75
C SER A 135 16.52 -3.68 -26.08
N SER A 136 16.84 -2.41 -26.28
CA SER A 136 16.94 -1.78 -27.57
C SER A 136 18.01 -2.53 -28.37
N LYS A 137 17.60 -3.55 -29.14
CA LYS A 137 18.41 -4.07 -30.25
C LYS A 137 18.36 -3.02 -31.35
N TYR A 138 19.02 -1.89 -31.15
CA TYR A 138 19.30 -0.93 -32.20
C TYR A 138 20.74 -1.15 -32.65
N THR A 139 20.88 -2.02 -33.64
CA THR A 139 21.93 -1.89 -34.65
C THR A 139 21.89 -0.45 -35.18
N GLY A 140 23.05 0.21 -35.16
CA GLY A 140 23.18 1.66 -35.22
C GLY A 140 22.41 2.34 -36.34
N GLU A 141 21.69 3.39 -35.99
CA GLU A 141 21.96 4.77 -36.44
C GLU A 141 20.99 5.73 -35.73
N ARG A 142 21.57 6.72 -35.05
CA ARG A 142 21.00 7.98 -34.53
C ARG A 142 19.69 7.91 -33.71
N MET A 143 19.86 8.10 -32.40
CA MET A 143 18.80 8.34 -31.42
C MET A 143 18.10 9.70 -31.64
N THR A 144 16.78 9.66 -31.79
CA THR A 144 15.84 10.66 -31.24
C THR A 144 14.57 9.91 -30.83
N GLY A 145 14.53 9.41 -29.60
CA GLY A 145 13.40 8.64 -29.06
C GLY A 145 12.48 9.52 -28.22
N GLY A 146 11.29 9.82 -28.75
CA GLY A 146 10.14 10.26 -27.98
C GLY A 146 9.37 9.05 -27.43
N TYR A 147 8.79 9.20 -26.24
CA TYR A 147 7.98 8.17 -25.59
C TYR A 147 6.50 8.34 -26.00
N ILE A 148 5.87 7.27 -26.51
CA ILE A 148 4.42 7.13 -26.55
C ILE A 148 4.07 5.93 -25.66
N LEU A 149 3.27 6.20 -24.62
CA LEU A 149 2.59 5.21 -23.81
C LEU A 149 1.31 4.79 -24.55
N ASN A 150 1.10 3.48 -24.70
CA ASN A 150 -0.20 2.91 -25.05
C ASN A 150 -0.77 2.18 -23.83
#